data_AF-A0A350RHE4-F1
#
_entry.id   AF-A0A350RHE4-F1
#
_cell.length_a   1.000
_cell.length_b   1.000
_cell.length_c   1.000
_cell.angle_alpha   90.00
_cell.angle_beta   90.00
_cell.angle_gamma   90.00
#
_symmetry.space_group_name_H-M   'P 1'
#
loop_
_entity.id
_entity.type
_entity.pdbx_description
1 polymer ?
#
loop_
_entity_poly.entity_id
_entity_poly.type
_entity_poly.pdbx_seq_one_letter_code
_entity_poly.pdbx_strand_id
1 'polypeptide(L)'
;ATKVHTTGSLDGKLMGVHAAAALQAHLETSSPDAVFFGQTPDGRDTAARLAVRIDQPVVTNNVGASIEDGTLVVEEPVFGGTQNVFTAFRNDGPALAMFRPKSFEAEATGGAEAEVVAVDAIDPGPAGSASVTGRHVEERSGPQLDDAEVVVSGGRGLGQPEAFEMVDELAGLLDAASGASRAIVDAGWVPYSKQVGQTGKVVKPNVYVACGISGATQHLVGMKGSKHIIAINKDPEAPIFGVADLGIVGDVHKVIPALIEALKSR
;
A
#
# COMPACT_ATOMS: atom_id res chain seq x y z
N ALA A 1 -22.34 5.29 -4.44
CA ALA A 1 -22.27 5.45 -5.91
C ALA A 1 -23.63 5.12 -6.49
N THR A 2 -24.11 5.88 -7.48
CA THR A 2 -25.42 5.62 -8.12
C THR A 2 -25.33 4.63 -9.29
N LYS A 3 -24.14 4.47 -9.89
CA LYS A 3 -23.86 3.54 -10.99
C LYS A 3 -22.53 2.82 -10.80
N VAL A 4 -22.43 1.59 -11.30
CA VAL A 4 -21.20 0.79 -11.41
C VAL A 4 -21.04 0.38 -12.86
N HIS A 5 -19.99 0.86 -13.51
CA HIS A 5 -19.65 0.46 -14.87
C HIS A 5 -18.74 -0.77 -14.86
N THR A 6 -19.05 -1.79 -15.66
CA THR A 6 -18.28 -3.04 -15.70
C THR A 6 -17.98 -3.50 -17.13
N THR A 7 -16.74 -3.89 -17.37
CA THR A 7 -16.29 -4.54 -18.62
C THR A 7 -16.44 -6.06 -18.58
N GLY A 8 -16.95 -6.61 -17.47
CA GLY A 8 -16.87 -8.05 -17.18
C GLY A 8 -15.47 -8.50 -16.77
N SER A 9 -15.21 -9.81 -16.88
CA SER A 9 -13.93 -10.42 -16.48
C SER A 9 -12.77 -10.04 -17.42
N LEU A 10 -11.60 -9.76 -16.82
CA LEU A 10 -10.32 -9.58 -17.50
C LEU A 10 -9.37 -10.76 -17.26
N ASP A 11 -9.90 -11.94 -16.93
CA ASP A 11 -9.08 -13.14 -16.67
C ASP A 11 -8.19 -13.50 -17.85
N GLY A 12 -6.95 -13.89 -17.55
CA GLY A 12 -5.92 -14.20 -18.55
C GLY A 12 -5.32 -12.98 -19.25
N LYS A 13 -5.77 -11.75 -18.94
CA LYS A 13 -5.28 -10.51 -19.53
C LYS A 13 -4.54 -9.65 -18.50
N LEU A 14 -3.65 -8.77 -18.97
CA LEU A 14 -3.08 -7.72 -18.12
C LEU A 14 -4.13 -6.63 -17.89
N MET A 15 -4.51 -6.42 -16.62
CA MET A 15 -5.61 -5.52 -16.28
C MET A 15 -5.41 -4.10 -16.81
N GLY A 16 -4.25 -3.49 -16.59
CA GLY A 16 -4.13 -2.05 -16.78
C GLY A 16 -4.25 -1.58 -18.23
N VAL A 17 -3.79 -2.37 -19.22
CA VAL A 17 -3.98 -2.03 -20.64
C VAL A 17 -5.43 -2.11 -21.08
N HIS A 18 -6.17 -3.13 -20.66
CA HIS A 18 -7.59 -3.29 -21.01
C HIS A 18 -8.46 -2.30 -20.26
N ALA A 19 -8.20 -2.08 -18.97
CA ALA A 19 -8.91 -1.09 -18.17
C ALA A 19 -8.72 0.33 -18.72
N ALA A 20 -7.50 0.70 -19.14
CA ALA A 20 -7.24 2.02 -19.73
C ALA A 20 -7.99 2.22 -21.06
N ALA A 21 -8.08 1.19 -21.91
CA ALA A 21 -8.80 1.27 -23.17
C ALA A 21 -10.33 1.40 -22.95
N ALA A 22 -10.88 0.65 -21.99
CA ALA A 22 -12.29 0.77 -21.62
C ALA A 22 -12.62 2.13 -21.01
N LEU A 23 -11.75 2.65 -20.12
CA LEU A 23 -11.91 3.99 -19.55
C LEU A 23 -11.85 5.07 -20.63
N GLN A 24 -10.92 4.99 -21.59
CA GLN A 24 -10.86 5.92 -22.72
C GLN A 24 -12.19 5.97 -23.48
N ALA A 25 -12.72 4.81 -23.90
CA ALA A 25 -14.00 4.75 -24.62
C ALA A 25 -15.17 5.27 -23.77
N HIS A 26 -15.16 5.00 -22.47
CA HIS A 26 -16.19 5.53 -21.58
C HIS A 26 -16.13 7.06 -21.48
N LEU A 27 -14.94 7.66 -21.46
CA LEU A 27 -14.74 9.12 -21.42
C LEU A 27 -15.11 9.83 -22.74
N GLU A 28 -15.32 9.11 -23.84
CA GLU A 28 -15.87 9.71 -25.07
C GLU A 28 -17.37 10.00 -24.94
N THR A 29 -18.07 9.27 -24.07
CA THR A 29 -19.52 9.39 -23.84
C THR A 29 -19.87 9.95 -22.45
N SER A 30 -18.88 10.09 -21.58
CA SER A 30 -18.98 10.68 -20.25
C SER A 30 -17.92 11.77 -20.10
N SER A 31 -18.26 12.91 -19.51
CA SER A 31 -17.33 14.02 -19.30
C SER A 31 -17.18 14.33 -17.81
N PRO A 32 -16.54 13.44 -17.02
CA PRO A 32 -16.30 13.71 -15.61
C PRO A 32 -15.24 14.81 -15.44
N ASP A 33 -15.34 15.58 -14.36
CA ASP A 33 -14.32 16.57 -13.99
C ASP A 33 -13.02 15.92 -13.51
N ALA A 34 -13.10 14.71 -12.94
CA ALA A 34 -11.96 13.98 -12.43
C ALA A 34 -12.13 12.45 -12.48
N VAL A 35 -11.01 11.74 -12.57
CA VAL A 35 -10.93 10.28 -12.45
C VAL A 35 -9.89 9.92 -11.40
N PHE A 36 -10.32 9.22 -10.35
CA PHE A 36 -9.47 8.85 -9.24
C PHE A 36 -9.07 7.38 -9.27
N PHE A 37 -7.82 7.12 -8.93
CA PHE A 37 -7.25 5.78 -8.88
C PHE A 37 -6.64 5.51 -7.50
N GLY A 38 -6.77 4.27 -7.03
CA GLY A 38 -5.89 3.79 -5.97
C GLY A 38 -4.47 3.63 -6.51
N GLN A 39 -3.45 4.03 -5.76
CA GLN A 39 -2.04 3.83 -6.10
C GLN A 39 -1.58 2.39 -5.83
N THR A 40 -2.31 1.43 -6.39
CA THR A 40 -1.97 0.00 -6.42
C THR A 40 -1.13 -0.31 -7.66
N PRO A 41 -0.50 -1.50 -7.78
CA PRO A 41 0.19 -1.89 -9.00
C PRO A 41 -0.70 -1.78 -10.25
N ASP A 42 -1.93 -2.29 -10.17
CA ASP A 42 -2.89 -2.21 -11.28
C ASP A 42 -3.32 -0.77 -11.55
N GLY A 43 -3.63 0.02 -10.51
CA GLY A 43 -4.00 1.42 -10.68
C GLY A 43 -2.89 2.25 -11.34
N ARG A 44 -1.62 1.99 -11.00
CA ARG A 44 -0.47 2.67 -11.64
C ARG A 44 -0.36 2.33 -13.11
N ASP A 45 -0.50 1.05 -13.47
CA ASP A 45 -0.47 0.62 -14.88
C ASP A 45 -1.66 1.21 -15.65
N THR A 46 -2.88 1.19 -15.08
CA THR A 46 -4.08 1.77 -15.70
C THR A 46 -3.96 3.28 -15.90
N ALA A 47 -3.67 4.03 -14.83
CA ALA A 47 -3.70 5.50 -14.86
C ALA A 47 -2.62 6.07 -15.79
N ALA A 48 -1.41 5.50 -15.77
CA ALA A 48 -0.32 5.95 -16.64
C ALA A 48 -0.65 5.74 -18.13
N ARG A 49 -1.27 4.60 -18.46
CA ARG A 49 -1.71 4.32 -19.84
C ARG A 49 -2.86 5.21 -20.27
N LEU A 50 -3.83 5.44 -19.37
CA LEU A 50 -4.96 6.31 -19.67
C LEU A 50 -4.49 7.73 -19.93
N ALA A 51 -3.64 8.29 -19.06
CA ALA A 51 -3.10 9.64 -19.19
C ALA A 51 -2.51 9.91 -20.57
N VAL A 52 -1.72 8.97 -21.10
CA VAL A 52 -1.14 9.07 -22.45
C VAL A 52 -2.20 8.92 -23.55
N ARG A 53 -3.19 8.02 -23.37
CA ARG A 53 -4.24 7.78 -24.37
C ARG A 53 -5.15 8.98 -24.59
N ILE A 54 -5.42 9.75 -23.54
CA ILE A 54 -6.34 10.91 -23.59
C ILE A 54 -5.62 12.27 -23.55
N ASP A 55 -4.29 12.26 -23.54
CA ASP A 55 -3.43 13.45 -23.45
C ASP A 55 -3.78 14.35 -22.24
N GLN A 56 -3.89 13.74 -21.06
CA GLN A 56 -4.23 14.43 -19.81
C GLN A 56 -3.16 14.23 -18.74
N PRO A 57 -2.89 15.23 -17.88
CA PRO A 57 -1.95 15.10 -16.79
C PRO A 57 -2.48 14.14 -15.72
N VAL A 58 -1.55 13.40 -15.10
CA VAL A 58 -1.82 12.60 -13.90
C VAL A 58 -0.91 13.05 -12.77
N VAL A 59 -1.50 13.38 -11.61
CA VAL A 59 -0.73 13.60 -10.38
C VAL A 59 -0.83 12.33 -9.55
N THR A 60 0.32 11.81 -9.15
CA THR A 60 0.37 10.56 -8.39
C THR A 60 0.67 10.82 -6.93
N ASN A 61 0.65 9.77 -6.11
CA ASN A 61 1.22 9.78 -4.78
C ASN A 61 0.50 10.69 -3.77
N ASN A 62 -0.74 11.07 -4.10
CA ASN A 62 -1.57 11.98 -3.33
C ASN A 62 -2.06 11.34 -2.03
N VAL A 63 -2.26 12.16 -1.00
CA VAL A 63 -2.84 11.76 0.29
C VAL A 63 -4.07 12.57 0.68
N GLY A 64 -4.35 13.66 -0.02
CA GLY A 64 -5.47 14.54 0.25
C GLY A 64 -5.96 15.21 -1.02
N ALA A 65 -7.21 15.68 -1.00
CA ALA A 65 -7.82 16.45 -2.07
C ALA A 65 -8.76 17.51 -1.49
N SER A 66 -8.79 18.69 -2.12
CA SER A 66 -9.69 19.81 -1.80
C SER A 66 -10.19 20.45 -3.09
N ILE A 67 -11.29 21.20 -2.99
CA ILE A 67 -11.73 22.11 -4.05
C ILE A 67 -11.42 23.54 -3.59
N GLU A 68 -10.60 24.24 -4.36
CA GLU A 68 -10.22 25.64 -4.12
C GLU A 68 -10.58 26.47 -5.35
N ASP A 69 -11.43 27.49 -5.16
CA ASP A 69 -11.94 28.34 -6.26
C ASP A 69 -12.51 27.54 -7.44
N GLY A 70 -13.22 26.45 -7.15
CA GLY A 70 -13.81 25.55 -8.16
C GLY A 70 -12.80 24.62 -8.86
N THR A 71 -11.54 24.61 -8.42
CA THR A 71 -10.47 23.78 -8.98
C THR A 71 -10.10 22.65 -8.03
N LEU A 72 -9.91 21.44 -8.56
CA LEU A 72 -9.36 20.33 -7.78
C LEU A 72 -7.88 20.58 -7.44
N VAL A 73 -7.57 20.56 -6.15
CA VAL A 73 -6.22 20.62 -5.60
C VAL A 73 -5.93 19.31 -4.89
N VAL A 74 -4.79 18.70 -5.18
CA VAL A 74 -4.33 17.47 -4.53
C VAL A 74 -3.06 17.70 -3.72
N GLU A 75 -2.96 17.01 -2.59
CA GLU A 75 -1.81 17.07 -1.69
C GLU A 75 -0.89 15.86 -1.90
N GLU A 76 0.35 16.12 -2.31
CA GLU A 76 1.38 15.10 -2.54
C GLU A 76 2.56 15.23 -1.54
N PRO A 77 2.86 14.20 -0.74
CA PRO A 77 4.08 14.16 0.06
C PRO A 77 5.28 13.74 -0.80
N VAL A 78 6.20 14.65 -1.05
CA VAL A 78 7.41 14.45 -1.86
C VAL A 78 8.66 14.35 -0.97
N PHE A 79 9.80 13.95 -1.58
CA PHE A 79 11.09 13.79 -0.89
C PHE A 79 11.01 12.93 0.39
N GLY A 80 10.41 11.74 0.29
CA GLY A 80 10.19 10.86 1.46
C GLY A 80 9.08 11.32 2.40
N GLY A 81 8.25 12.28 1.97
CA GLY A 81 7.22 12.92 2.77
C GLY A 81 7.79 13.93 3.78
N THR A 82 8.89 14.60 3.42
CA THR A 82 9.45 15.73 4.17
C THR A 82 8.88 17.07 3.73
N GLN A 83 8.23 17.11 2.57
CA GLN A 83 7.54 18.28 2.03
C GLN A 83 6.21 17.83 1.43
N ASN A 84 5.17 18.63 1.65
CA ASN A 84 3.89 18.46 0.96
C ASN A 84 3.79 19.51 -0.15
N VAL A 85 3.38 19.07 -1.34
CA VAL A 85 3.13 19.89 -2.52
C VAL A 85 1.62 19.87 -2.80
N PHE A 86 1.05 21.05 -3.02
CA PHE A 86 -0.36 21.22 -3.37
C PHE A 86 -0.45 21.54 -4.87
N THR A 87 -1.07 20.65 -5.64
CA THR A 87 -1.13 20.75 -7.10
C THR A 87 -2.56 20.98 -7.56
N ALA A 88 -2.80 22.13 -8.18
CA ALA A 88 -4.10 22.47 -8.79
C ALA A 88 -4.15 22.02 -10.25
N PHE A 89 -5.20 21.29 -10.63
CA PHE A 89 -5.43 20.89 -12.03
C PHE A 89 -6.05 22.04 -12.83
N ARG A 90 -5.35 22.53 -13.86
CA ARG A 90 -5.81 23.62 -14.74
C ARG A 90 -5.87 23.22 -16.22
N ASN A 91 -5.83 21.92 -16.49
CA ASN A 91 -5.96 21.36 -17.83
C ASN A 91 -7.43 21.37 -18.29
N ASP A 92 -7.63 21.39 -19.62
CA ASP A 92 -8.93 21.10 -20.20
C ASP A 92 -9.16 19.59 -20.20
N GLY A 93 -10.30 19.13 -19.67
CA GLY A 93 -10.64 17.71 -19.54
C GLY A 93 -10.49 17.17 -18.11
N PRO A 94 -10.62 15.84 -17.91
CA PRO A 94 -10.65 15.26 -16.58
C PRO A 94 -9.29 15.36 -15.86
N ALA A 95 -9.31 15.74 -14.59
CA ALA A 95 -8.16 15.61 -13.71
C ALA A 95 -7.91 14.14 -13.35
N LEU A 96 -6.73 13.61 -13.64
CA LEU A 96 -6.36 12.24 -13.23
C LEU A 96 -5.53 12.30 -11.94
N ALA A 97 -6.05 11.70 -10.86
CA ALA A 97 -5.35 11.71 -9.57
C ALA A 97 -5.23 10.30 -8.98
N MET A 98 -4.03 9.93 -8.54
CA MET A 98 -3.80 8.68 -7.84
C MET A 98 -3.57 8.91 -6.36
N PHE A 99 -4.32 8.21 -5.52
CA PHE A 99 -4.22 8.34 -4.07
C PHE A 99 -3.57 7.13 -3.44
N ARG A 100 -2.66 7.35 -2.49
CA ARG A 100 -2.06 6.26 -1.72
C ARG A 100 -3.17 5.48 -1.00
N PRO A 101 -3.15 4.13 -1.02
CA PRO A 101 -4.04 3.34 -0.20
C PRO A 101 -4.01 3.81 1.26
N LYS A 102 -5.16 3.75 1.93
CA LYS A 102 -5.34 4.16 3.34
C LYS A 102 -5.14 5.66 3.59
N SER A 103 -5.20 6.52 2.59
CA SER A 103 -5.15 7.99 2.81
C SER A 103 -6.47 8.58 3.27
N PHE A 104 -7.57 7.91 2.95
CA PHE A 104 -8.93 8.30 3.34
C PHE A 104 -9.56 7.20 4.17
N GLU A 105 -10.38 7.61 5.14
CA GLU A 105 -11.29 6.73 5.84
C GLU A 105 -12.47 6.39 4.92
N ALA A 106 -12.89 5.12 4.92
CA ALA A 106 -14.07 4.71 4.16
C ALA A 106 -15.34 5.21 4.88
N GLU A 107 -16.23 5.87 4.14
CA GLU A 107 -17.54 6.25 4.68
C GLU A 107 -18.47 5.03 4.75
N ALA A 108 -19.33 4.99 5.77
CA ALA A 108 -20.35 3.97 5.89
C ALA A 108 -21.28 3.99 4.66
N THR A 109 -21.60 2.81 4.13
CA THR A 109 -22.50 2.70 2.98
C THR A 109 -23.93 3.05 3.41
N GLY A 110 -24.63 3.82 2.57
CA GLY A 110 -26.06 4.11 2.71
C GLY A 110 -26.67 4.42 1.35
N GLY A 111 -27.89 3.94 1.10
CA GLY A 111 -28.61 4.16 -0.16
C GLY A 111 -29.09 2.87 -0.83
N ALA A 112 -29.79 3.02 -1.96
CA ALA A 112 -30.21 1.91 -2.81
C ALA A 112 -29.01 1.26 -3.53
N GLU A 113 -29.18 0.03 -3.99
CA GLU A 113 -28.18 -0.66 -4.83
C GLU A 113 -27.83 0.20 -6.05
N ALA A 114 -26.55 0.24 -6.39
CA ALA A 114 -26.09 0.96 -7.56
C ALA A 114 -26.54 0.23 -8.84
N GLU A 115 -26.96 0.99 -9.85
CA GLU A 115 -27.26 0.43 -11.17
C GLU A 115 -25.95 -0.11 -11.80
N VAL A 116 -25.91 -1.40 -12.11
CA VAL A 116 -24.77 -2.01 -12.81
C VAL A 116 -24.97 -1.85 -14.31
N VAL A 117 -24.09 -1.08 -14.95
CA VAL A 117 -24.11 -0.78 -16.38
C VAL A 117 -22.95 -1.50 -17.06
N ALA A 118 -23.27 -2.42 -17.96
CA ALA A 118 -22.25 -3.05 -18.80
C ALA A 118 -21.67 -2.01 -19.76
N VAL A 119 -20.35 -1.97 -19.88
CA VAL A 119 -19.61 -1.22 -20.90
C VAL A 119 -18.85 -2.21 -21.77
N ASP A 120 -18.72 -1.89 -23.06
CA ASP A 120 -18.05 -2.77 -24.00
C ASP A 120 -16.57 -2.96 -23.63
N ALA A 121 -16.11 -4.21 -23.66
CA ALA A 121 -14.70 -4.51 -23.53
C ALA A 121 -13.98 -4.04 -24.80
N ILE A 122 -13.07 -3.08 -24.66
CA ILE A 122 -12.33 -2.51 -25.78
C ILE A 122 -11.08 -3.33 -26.06
N ASP A 123 -10.83 -3.61 -27.35
CA ASP A 123 -9.55 -4.15 -27.81
C ASP A 123 -8.48 -3.04 -27.76
N PRO A 124 -7.46 -3.15 -26.89
CA PRO A 124 -6.40 -2.15 -26.80
C PRO A 124 -5.39 -2.22 -27.97
N GLY A 125 -5.61 -3.12 -28.94
CA GLY A 125 -4.73 -3.36 -30.08
C GLY A 125 -3.45 -4.10 -29.68
N PRO A 126 -2.32 -3.88 -30.39
CA PRO A 126 -1.07 -4.60 -30.14
C PRO A 126 -0.55 -4.53 -28.70
N ALA A 127 -0.88 -3.46 -27.97
CA ALA A 127 -0.51 -3.29 -26.56
C ALA A 127 -1.16 -4.31 -25.62
N GLY A 128 -2.28 -4.93 -26.01
CA GLY A 128 -2.96 -6.00 -25.25
C GLY A 128 -2.55 -7.42 -25.63
N SER A 129 -1.46 -7.59 -26.40
CA SER A 129 -0.99 -8.92 -26.82
C SER A 129 -0.43 -9.77 -25.68
N ALA A 130 -0.10 -9.17 -24.54
CA ALA A 130 0.40 -9.89 -23.38
C ALA A 130 -0.72 -10.65 -22.64
N SER A 131 -0.45 -11.92 -22.32
CA SER A 131 -1.38 -12.79 -21.60
C SER A 131 -0.78 -13.28 -20.27
N VAL A 132 -1.66 -13.52 -19.30
CA VAL A 132 -1.32 -14.11 -18.00
C VAL A 132 -1.40 -15.63 -18.13
N THR A 133 -0.24 -16.30 -18.12
CA THR A 133 -0.14 -17.77 -18.28
C THR A 133 -0.25 -18.52 -16.96
N GLY A 134 -0.17 -17.83 -15.82
CA GLY A 134 -0.32 -18.40 -14.50
C GLY A 134 -0.41 -17.33 -13.42
N ARG A 135 -1.21 -17.61 -12.38
CA ARG A 135 -1.30 -16.79 -11.16
C ARG A 135 -1.04 -17.68 -9.97
N HIS A 136 0.08 -17.44 -9.29
CA HIS A 136 0.38 -18.13 -8.04
C HIS A 136 -0.09 -17.27 -6.88
N VAL A 137 -1.02 -17.80 -6.09
CA VAL A 137 -1.39 -17.23 -4.80
C VAL A 137 -0.61 -18.02 -3.75
N GLU A 138 0.36 -17.38 -3.10
CA GLU A 138 1.11 -18.01 -2.01
C GLU A 138 0.14 -18.47 -0.91
N GLU A 139 0.29 -19.70 -0.42
CA GLU A 139 -0.38 -20.16 0.80
C GLU A 139 0.08 -19.31 1.98
N ARG A 140 -0.87 -18.91 2.84
CA ARG A 140 -0.62 -17.99 3.95
C ARG A 140 -1.33 -18.47 5.21
N SER A 141 -0.68 -18.30 6.34
CA SER A 141 -1.27 -18.39 7.68
C SER A 141 -1.27 -17.00 8.32
N GLY A 142 -2.32 -16.69 9.07
CA GLY A 142 -2.49 -15.40 9.76
C GLY A 142 -2.94 -14.23 8.87
N PRO A 143 -3.12 -13.03 9.47
CA PRO A 143 -3.58 -11.85 8.75
C PRO A 143 -2.64 -11.38 7.65
N GLN A 144 -3.19 -10.74 6.61
CA GLN A 144 -2.40 -10.10 5.57
C GLN A 144 -1.85 -8.76 6.07
N LEU A 145 -0.56 -8.47 5.81
CA LEU A 145 0.08 -7.20 6.18
C LEU A 145 -0.72 -5.95 5.79
N ASP A 146 -1.41 -6.01 4.66
CA ASP A 146 -2.17 -4.87 4.14
C ASP A 146 -3.42 -4.55 4.97
N ASP A 147 -3.96 -5.51 5.73
CA ASP A 147 -5.21 -5.35 6.49
C ASP A 147 -5.04 -5.68 7.98
N ALA A 148 -3.82 -5.97 8.42
CA ALA A 148 -3.56 -6.38 9.79
C ALA A 148 -3.67 -5.22 10.78
N GLU A 149 -4.40 -5.46 11.87
CA GLU A 149 -4.54 -4.56 13.01
C GLU A 149 -3.24 -4.43 13.82
N VAL A 150 -2.45 -5.50 13.84
CA VAL A 150 -1.13 -5.56 14.46
C VAL A 150 -0.12 -6.12 13.45
N VAL A 151 1.05 -5.51 13.39
CA VAL A 151 2.18 -6.01 12.59
C VAL A 151 3.39 -6.19 13.49
N VAL A 152 3.97 -7.40 13.49
CA VAL A 152 5.26 -7.68 14.14
C VAL A 152 6.30 -7.85 13.05
N SER A 153 7.31 -6.99 13.02
CA SER A 153 8.23 -6.90 11.89
C SER A 153 9.69 -7.10 12.28
N GLY A 154 10.36 -8.03 11.57
CA GLY A 154 11.77 -8.35 11.75
C GLY A 154 12.72 -7.57 10.85
N GLY A 155 13.89 -7.23 11.36
CA GLY A 155 14.98 -6.59 10.63
C GLY A 155 16.29 -7.34 10.67
N ARG A 156 17.33 -6.77 10.05
CA ARG A 156 18.69 -7.34 10.02
C ARG A 156 19.27 -7.54 11.42
N GLY A 157 18.78 -6.80 12.42
CA GLY A 157 19.17 -6.95 13.82
C GLY A 157 18.85 -8.32 14.44
N LEU A 158 18.03 -9.15 13.77
CA LEU A 158 17.82 -10.56 14.15
C LEU A 158 19.05 -11.46 13.92
N GLY A 159 20.01 -11.01 13.11
CA GLY A 159 21.30 -11.69 12.91
C GLY A 159 21.29 -12.88 11.94
N GLN A 160 20.23 -13.70 11.93
CA GLN A 160 20.14 -14.91 11.09
C GLN A 160 18.68 -15.26 10.71
N PRO A 161 18.44 -16.04 9.64
CA PRO A 161 17.09 -16.40 9.19
C PRO A 161 16.25 -17.11 10.24
N GLU A 162 16.83 -18.03 11.01
CA GLU A 162 16.13 -18.88 12.00
C GLU A 162 15.56 -18.03 13.14
N ALA A 163 16.17 -16.89 13.43
CA ALA A 163 15.68 -15.97 14.46
C ALA A 163 14.35 -15.29 14.06
N PHE A 164 13.96 -15.34 12.79
CA PHE A 164 12.65 -14.85 12.35
C PHE A 164 11.49 -15.68 12.93
N GLU A 165 11.72 -16.93 13.34
CA GLU A 165 10.69 -17.76 13.99
C GLU A 165 10.11 -17.08 15.25
N MET A 166 10.92 -16.34 16.01
CA MET A 166 10.43 -15.58 17.18
C MET A 166 9.50 -14.42 16.77
N VAL A 167 9.69 -13.86 15.57
CA VAL A 167 8.79 -12.82 15.02
C VAL A 167 7.47 -13.45 14.61
N ASP A 168 7.51 -14.62 13.95
CA ASP A 168 6.30 -15.37 13.56
C ASP A 168 5.53 -15.89 14.78
N GLU A 169 6.22 -16.38 15.82
CA GLU A 169 5.59 -16.82 17.08
C GLU A 169 4.91 -15.65 17.81
N LEU A 170 5.60 -14.52 17.97
CA LEU A 170 5.02 -13.32 18.58
C LEU A 170 3.84 -12.82 17.76
N ALA A 171 3.93 -12.84 16.43
CA ALA A 171 2.82 -12.47 15.57
C ALA A 171 1.61 -13.38 15.77
N GLY A 172 1.83 -14.70 15.83
CA GLY A 172 0.78 -15.70 16.05
C GLY A 172 0.05 -15.51 17.38
N LEU A 173 0.78 -15.20 18.47
CA LEU A 173 0.16 -14.94 19.78
C LEU A 173 -0.68 -13.66 19.83
N LEU A 174 -0.43 -12.71 18.93
CA LEU A 174 -1.12 -11.43 18.86
C LEU A 174 -2.20 -11.38 17.78
N ASP A 175 -2.45 -12.49 17.08
CA ASP A 175 -3.25 -12.52 15.84
C ASP A 175 -2.82 -11.40 14.87
N ALA A 176 -1.50 -11.27 14.70
CA ALA A 176 -0.86 -10.21 13.94
C ALA A 176 -0.27 -10.75 12.64
N ALA A 177 -0.07 -9.86 11.66
CA ALA A 177 0.73 -10.19 10.49
C ALA A 177 2.23 -10.07 10.79
N SER A 178 3.04 -10.98 10.26
CA SER A 178 4.50 -10.84 10.31
C SER A 178 5.04 -10.08 9.09
N GLY A 179 5.84 -9.06 9.39
CA GLY A 179 6.48 -8.18 8.41
C GLY A 179 8.00 -8.28 8.43
N ALA A 180 8.65 -7.69 7.43
CA ALA A 180 10.09 -7.74 7.28
C ALA A 180 10.65 -6.47 6.64
N SER A 181 11.84 -6.05 7.08
CA SER A 181 12.60 -5.03 6.36
C SER A 181 13.14 -5.59 5.03
N ARG A 182 13.30 -4.72 4.03
CA ARG A 182 13.95 -5.07 2.75
C ARG A 182 15.30 -5.76 2.93
N ALA A 183 16.06 -5.36 3.95
CA ALA A 183 17.40 -5.90 4.22
C ALA A 183 17.44 -7.44 4.38
N ILE A 184 16.40 -8.05 4.96
CA ILE A 184 16.35 -9.50 5.18
C ILE A 184 15.61 -10.23 4.05
N VAL A 185 14.76 -9.52 3.31
CA VAL A 185 14.16 -10.02 2.06
C VAL A 185 15.23 -10.16 0.99
N ASP A 186 16.05 -9.12 0.79
CA ASP A 186 17.17 -9.14 -0.17
C ASP A 186 18.22 -10.19 0.22
N ALA A 187 18.32 -10.55 1.51
CA ALA A 187 19.18 -11.63 2.01
C ALA A 187 18.55 -13.03 1.90
N GLY A 188 17.32 -13.15 1.40
CA GLY A 188 16.62 -14.41 1.20
C GLY A 188 16.07 -15.06 2.48
N TRP A 189 15.96 -14.33 3.60
CA TRP A 189 15.48 -14.90 4.86
C TRP A 189 13.96 -15.13 4.84
N VAL A 190 13.24 -14.26 4.16
CA VAL A 190 11.77 -14.23 4.09
C VAL A 190 11.32 -13.75 2.72
N PRO A 191 10.12 -14.15 2.25
CA PRO A 191 9.64 -13.76 0.93
C PRO A 191 9.33 -12.27 0.83
N TYR A 192 9.32 -11.75 -0.40
CA TYR A 192 8.99 -10.35 -0.71
C TYR A 192 7.59 -9.96 -0.23
N SER A 193 6.66 -10.92 -0.13
CA SER A 193 5.30 -10.69 0.39
C SER A 193 5.28 -10.19 1.84
N LYS A 194 6.33 -10.42 2.64
CA LYS A 194 6.51 -9.87 3.99
C LYS A 194 7.15 -8.47 4.01
N GLN A 195 7.64 -7.95 2.88
CA GLN A 195 8.39 -6.69 2.86
C GLN A 195 7.52 -5.48 3.21
N VAL A 196 7.92 -4.72 4.22
CA VAL A 196 7.36 -3.40 4.55
C VAL A 196 8.32 -2.30 4.10
N GLY A 197 7.78 -1.24 3.49
CA GLY A 197 8.55 -0.06 3.08
C GLY A 197 8.10 0.54 1.75
N GLN A 198 8.82 1.55 1.29
CA GLN A 198 8.57 2.31 0.07
C GLN A 198 8.48 1.41 -1.19
N THR A 199 9.31 0.37 -1.26
CA THR A 199 9.32 -0.61 -2.36
C THR A 199 8.65 -1.93 -1.98
N GLY A 200 7.96 -1.98 -0.84
CA GLY A 200 7.19 -3.13 -0.37
C GLY A 200 5.75 -2.70 -0.10
N LYS A 201 5.16 -3.27 0.95
CA LYS A 201 3.82 -2.92 1.42
C LYS A 201 3.87 -1.68 2.30
N VAL A 202 2.85 -0.83 2.15
CA VAL A 202 2.57 0.29 3.05
C VAL A 202 1.46 -0.15 4.00
N VAL A 203 1.78 -0.24 5.28
CA VAL A 203 0.89 -0.69 6.35
C VAL A 203 0.54 0.48 7.28
N LYS A 204 -0.65 0.41 7.88
CA LYS A 204 -1.11 1.38 8.89
C LYS A 204 -1.87 0.63 10.02
N PRO A 205 -1.22 -0.33 10.71
CA PRO A 205 -1.85 -1.05 11.81
C PRO A 205 -2.11 -0.13 13.00
N ASN A 206 -2.97 -0.59 13.91
CA ASN A 206 -3.10 -0.02 15.25
C ASN A 206 -1.80 -0.16 16.05
N VAL A 207 -1.08 -1.27 15.90
CA VAL A 207 0.23 -1.48 16.55
C VAL A 207 1.26 -2.04 15.55
N TYR A 208 2.43 -1.41 15.49
CA TYR A 208 3.59 -1.89 14.74
C TYR A 208 4.75 -2.17 15.70
N VAL A 209 5.22 -3.42 15.76
CA VAL A 209 6.39 -3.82 16.56
C VAL A 209 7.59 -4.00 15.64
N ALA A 210 8.60 -3.14 15.77
CA ALA A 210 9.82 -3.16 14.98
C ALA A 210 10.96 -3.86 15.75
N CYS A 211 11.26 -5.10 15.36
CA CYS A 211 12.24 -5.97 15.99
C CYS A 211 13.57 -5.95 15.23
N GLY A 212 14.59 -5.27 15.75
CA GLY A 212 15.92 -5.24 15.15
C GLY A 212 15.95 -4.50 13.80
N ILE A 213 15.08 -3.51 13.61
CA ILE A 213 15.00 -2.66 12.42
C ILE A 213 15.68 -1.32 12.74
N SER A 214 16.57 -0.86 11.86
CA SER A 214 17.28 0.41 12.06
C SER A 214 16.41 1.65 11.86
N GLY A 215 15.39 1.57 11.01
CA GLY A 215 14.53 2.72 10.67
C GLY A 215 15.05 3.55 9.50
N ALA A 216 15.67 2.92 8.49
CA ALA A 216 15.98 3.60 7.24
C ALA A 216 14.72 4.24 6.64
N THR A 217 14.85 5.43 6.02
CA THR A 217 13.73 6.20 5.48
C THR A 217 12.81 5.37 4.58
N GLN A 218 13.38 4.48 3.77
CA GLN A 218 12.64 3.58 2.88
C GLN A 218 11.75 2.61 3.66
N HIS A 219 12.17 2.14 4.84
CA HIS A 219 11.32 1.33 5.73
C HIS A 219 10.23 2.20 6.37
N LEU A 220 10.61 3.35 6.91
CA LEU A 220 9.69 4.25 7.62
C LEU A 220 8.52 4.72 6.74
N VAL A 221 8.76 4.99 5.45
CA VAL A 221 7.69 5.32 4.49
C VAL A 221 6.56 4.29 4.49
N GLY A 222 6.88 3.01 4.72
CA GLY A 222 5.89 1.93 4.72
C GLY A 222 5.13 1.73 6.03
N MET A 223 5.54 2.35 7.14
CA MET A 223 4.93 2.06 8.46
C MET A 223 4.79 3.24 9.41
N LYS A 224 5.31 4.43 9.09
CA LYS A 224 5.23 5.64 9.93
C LYS A 224 3.79 6.14 10.16
N GLY A 225 2.82 5.63 9.39
CA GLY A 225 1.40 5.92 9.58
C GLY A 225 0.68 4.94 10.51
N SER A 226 1.41 4.06 11.20
CA SER A 226 0.84 3.19 12.25
C SER A 226 0.43 4.02 13.46
N LYS A 227 -0.62 3.62 14.17
CA LYS A 227 -1.15 4.39 15.32
C LYS A 227 -0.22 4.34 16.53
N HIS A 228 0.38 3.18 16.79
CA HIS A 228 1.38 2.99 17.83
C HIS A 228 2.58 2.20 17.30
N ILE A 229 3.78 2.73 17.48
CA ILE A 229 5.05 2.14 17.04
C ILE A 229 5.87 1.74 18.28
N ILE A 230 6.14 0.44 18.40
CA ILE A 230 7.01 -0.12 19.43
C ILE A 230 8.32 -0.55 18.76
N ALA A 231 9.46 -0.10 19.24
CA ALA A 231 10.77 -0.45 18.68
C ALA A 231 11.64 -1.21 19.69
N ILE A 232 12.24 -2.31 19.23
CA ILE A 232 13.22 -3.10 19.99
C ILE A 232 14.53 -3.07 19.20
N ASN A 233 15.54 -2.40 19.72
CA ASN A 233 16.84 -2.32 19.08
C ASN A 233 17.97 -2.25 20.12
N LYS A 234 19.11 -2.87 19.84
CA LYS A 234 20.28 -2.82 20.72
C LYS A 234 21.03 -1.49 20.64
N ASP A 235 20.91 -0.80 19.51
CA ASP A 235 21.57 0.48 19.24
C ASP A 235 20.63 1.61 19.68
N PRO A 236 20.94 2.34 20.79
CA PRO A 236 20.09 3.42 21.28
C PRO A 236 19.97 4.59 20.31
N GLU A 237 20.88 4.72 19.34
CA GLU A 237 20.88 5.79 18.34
C GLU A 237 20.16 5.37 17.04
N ALA A 238 19.51 4.21 17.01
CA ALA A 238 18.82 3.72 15.82
C ALA A 238 17.69 4.69 15.39
N PRO A 239 17.66 5.14 14.12
CA PRO A 239 16.64 6.07 13.61
C PRO A 239 15.17 5.67 13.87
N ILE A 240 14.89 4.38 14.01
CA ILE A 240 13.55 3.86 14.34
C ILE A 240 12.98 4.48 15.64
N PHE A 241 13.84 4.80 16.61
CA PHE A 241 13.41 5.42 17.87
C PHE A 241 12.88 6.84 17.66
N GLY A 242 13.28 7.54 16.60
CA GLY A 242 12.77 8.87 16.28
C GLY A 242 11.28 8.89 15.88
N VAL A 243 10.69 7.73 15.60
CA VAL A 243 9.25 7.59 15.29
C VAL A 243 8.53 6.63 16.23
N ALA A 244 9.20 6.07 17.24
CA ALA A 244 8.62 5.10 18.15
C ALA A 244 7.88 5.79 19.29
N ASP A 245 6.66 5.33 19.58
CA ASP A 245 5.90 5.71 20.78
C ASP A 245 6.46 5.01 22.03
N LEU A 246 7.01 3.81 21.86
CA LEU A 246 7.68 3.04 22.91
C LEU A 246 8.98 2.43 22.38
N GLY A 247 10.11 2.76 23.00
CA GLY A 247 11.42 2.20 22.65
C GLY A 247 11.99 1.31 23.75
N ILE A 248 12.46 0.12 23.38
CA ILE A 248 13.22 -0.80 24.24
C ILE A 248 14.63 -0.92 23.68
N VAL A 249 15.59 -0.34 24.40
CA VAL A 249 17.01 -0.53 24.10
C VAL A 249 17.46 -1.87 24.67
N GLY A 250 17.64 -2.87 23.81
CA GLY A 250 17.93 -4.22 24.26
C GLY A 250 18.14 -5.22 23.13
N ASP A 251 18.63 -6.39 23.52
CA ASP A 251 18.84 -7.52 22.62
C ASP A 251 17.49 -8.17 22.25
N VAL A 252 17.17 -8.23 20.96
CA VAL A 252 15.96 -8.86 20.43
C VAL A 252 15.82 -10.32 20.87
N HIS A 253 16.93 -11.04 21.02
CA HIS A 253 16.95 -12.44 21.47
C HIS A 253 16.65 -12.61 22.96
N LYS A 254 16.54 -11.51 23.72
CA LYS A 254 16.11 -11.52 25.12
C LYS A 254 14.73 -10.91 25.29
N VAL A 255 14.51 -9.77 24.63
CA VAL A 255 13.26 -9.01 24.77
C VAL A 255 12.08 -9.74 24.14
N ILE A 256 12.21 -10.28 22.93
CA ILE A 256 11.10 -10.96 22.24
C ILE A 256 10.68 -12.23 23.00
N PRO A 257 11.59 -13.15 23.40
CA PRO A 257 11.20 -14.31 24.19
C PRO A 257 10.55 -13.95 25.53
N ALA A 258 11.06 -12.93 26.23
CA ALA A 258 10.44 -12.48 27.48
C ALA A 258 9.01 -11.94 27.27
N LEU A 259 8.77 -11.23 26.17
CA LEU A 259 7.42 -10.78 25.79
C LEU A 259 6.50 -11.95 25.44
N ILE A 260 7.00 -12.94 24.70
CA ILE A 260 6.27 -14.18 24.36
C ILE A 260 5.84 -14.91 25.63
N GLU A 261 6.75 -15.12 26.59
CA GLU A 261 6.42 -15.76 27.87
C GLU A 261 5.40 -14.96 28.68
N ALA A 262 5.50 -13.63 28.69
CA ALA A 262 4.52 -12.77 29.34
C ALA A 262 3.12 -12.84 28.67
N LEU A 263 3.06 -13.04 27.34
CA LEU A 263 1.80 -13.20 26.61
C LEU A 263 1.17 -14.57 26.83
N LYS A 264 1.97 -15.64 26.87
CA LYS A 264 1.50 -17.01 27.14
C LYS A 264 0.98 -17.23 28.56
N SER A 265 1.39 -16.38 29.50
CA SER A 265 0.98 -16.44 30.91
C SER A 265 -0.26 -15.58 31.24
N ARG A 266 -0.84 -14.90 30.24
CA ARG A 266 -2.14 -14.24 30.34
C ARG A 266 -3.28 -15.22 30.11
#